data_AF-A0A9P0MIL4-F1
#
_entry.id   AF-A0A9P0MIL4-F1
#
_cell.length_a   1.000
_cell.length_b   1.000
_cell.length_c   1.000
_cell.angle_alpha   90.00
_cell.angle_beta   90.00
_cell.angle_gamma   90.00
#
_symmetry.space_group_name_H-M   'P 1'
#
loop_
_entity.id
_entity.type
_entity.pdbx_description
1 polymer ?
#
loop_
_entity_poly.entity_id
_entity_poly.type
_entity_poly.pdbx_seq_one_letter_code
_entity_poly.pdbx_strand_id
1 'polypeptide(L)'
;MESPTRSLEIKGSKGVHLESRGGGIGAVAFNDISFKSEVGALRLDTASILMPALPTAKPTSPGHLKYSNPQPAGSGSAQSAPDIYQLCVCESGKLFLASPHLVCASENDDRVCR
;
A
#
# COMPACT_ATOMS: atom_id res chain seq x y z
N MET A 1 -26.12 -11.41 -13.12
CA MET A 1 -27.26 -10.64 -12.57
C MET A 1 -26.88 -9.17 -12.70
N GLU A 2 -27.58 -8.44 -13.57
CA GLU A 2 -27.45 -7.00 -13.68
C GLU A 2 -28.20 -6.37 -12.49
N SER A 3 -27.55 -5.49 -11.73
CA SER A 3 -28.20 -4.78 -10.62
C SER A 3 -29.39 -3.97 -11.16
N PRO A 4 -30.62 -4.12 -10.63
CA PRO A 4 -31.79 -3.38 -11.10
C PRO A 4 -31.69 -1.86 -10.82
N THR A 5 -30.78 -1.43 -9.94
CA THR A 5 -30.44 -0.03 -9.73
C THR A 5 -29.19 0.30 -10.53
N ARG A 6 -29.34 1.11 -11.59
CA ARG A 6 -28.22 1.52 -12.45
C ARG A 6 -27.26 2.49 -11.75
N SER A 7 -27.73 3.23 -10.75
CA SER A 7 -26.91 4.12 -9.93
C SER A 7 -27.60 4.43 -8.59
N LEU A 8 -26.79 4.76 -7.58
CA LEU A 8 -27.21 5.30 -6.28
C LEU A 8 -26.37 6.55 -6.01
N GLU A 9 -27.03 7.66 -5.71
CA GLU A 9 -26.37 8.92 -5.36
C GLU A 9 -26.89 9.44 -4.02
N ILE A 10 -25.99 9.77 -3.10
CA ILE A 10 -26.30 10.32 -1.78
C ILE A 10 -25.61 11.67 -1.65
N LYS A 11 -26.40 12.73 -1.50
CA LYS A 11 -25.93 14.12 -1.36
C LYS A 11 -26.51 14.73 -0.09
N GLY A 12 -25.68 15.39 0.71
CA GLY A 12 -26.10 16.13 1.90
C GLY A 12 -25.49 17.53 1.90
N SER A 13 -26.31 18.57 2.12
CA SER A 13 -25.88 19.98 2.08
C SER A 13 -24.83 20.34 3.13
N LYS A 14 -24.78 19.58 4.23
CA LYS A 14 -23.78 19.71 5.30
C LYS A 14 -22.83 18.50 5.39
N GLY A 15 -22.94 17.55 4.47
CA GLY A 15 -22.21 16.28 4.49
C GLY A 15 -23.10 15.06 4.73
N VAL A 16 -22.48 13.89 4.71
CA VAL A 16 -23.10 12.58 4.95
C VAL A 16 -22.24 11.85 5.98
N HIS A 17 -22.85 11.33 7.04
CA HIS A 17 -22.17 10.56 8.08
C HIS A 17 -22.61 9.10 7.99
N LEU A 18 -21.66 8.18 7.78
CA LEU A 18 -21.89 6.74 7.72
C LEU A 18 -21.20 6.10 8.92
N GLU A 19 -21.98 5.45 9.78
CA GLU A 19 -21.50 4.87 11.02
C GLU A 19 -22.18 3.52 11.27
N SER A 20 -21.42 2.57 11.82
CA SER A 20 -21.97 1.34 12.36
C SER A 20 -21.62 1.20 13.83
N ARG A 21 -22.63 1.07 14.70
CA ARG A 21 -22.45 0.89 16.16
C ARG A 21 -21.97 -0.52 16.54
N GLY A 22 -22.03 -1.46 15.61
CA GLY A 22 -21.60 -2.84 15.80
C GLY A 22 -21.46 -3.54 14.45
N GLY A 23 -20.40 -4.35 14.29
CA GLY A 23 -20.00 -4.88 12.99
C GLY A 23 -19.05 -3.95 12.24
N GLY A 24 -19.12 -3.93 10.91
CA GLY A 24 -18.26 -3.10 10.06
C GLY A 24 -18.98 -2.57 8.82
N ILE A 25 -18.39 -1.55 8.19
CA ILE A 25 -18.85 -1.01 6.91
C ILE A 25 -17.93 -1.58 5.82
N GLY A 26 -18.51 -2.32 4.87
CA GLY A 26 -17.79 -2.86 3.72
C GLY A 26 -18.22 -2.14 2.44
N ALA A 27 -17.24 -1.80 1.60
CA ALA A 27 -17.47 -1.31 0.24
C ALA A 27 -16.72 -2.21 -0.74
N VAL A 28 -17.43 -2.72 -1.75
CA VAL A 28 -16.87 -3.58 -2.80
C VAL A 28 -17.34 -3.03 -4.14
N ALA A 29 -16.41 -2.88 -5.09
CA ALA A 29 -16.69 -2.41 -6.43
C ALA A 29 -16.09 -3.36 -7.47
N PHE A 30 -16.69 -3.41 -8.66
CA PHE A 30 -16.18 -4.22 -9.77
C PHE A 30 -14.96 -3.59 -10.45
N ASN A 31 -14.97 -2.25 -10.60
CA ASN A 31 -13.88 -1.52 -11.24
C ASN A 31 -13.01 -0.81 -10.20
N ASP A 32 -13.53 0.29 -9.63
CA ASP A 32 -12.77 1.18 -8.75
C ASP A 32 -13.64 1.76 -7.63
N ILE A 33 -12.95 2.20 -6.57
CA ILE A 33 -13.49 3.03 -5.51
C ILE A 33 -12.65 4.31 -5.49
N SER A 34 -13.28 5.47 -5.66
CA SER A 34 -12.60 6.76 -5.66
C SER A 34 -13.00 7.61 -4.45
N PHE A 35 -12.00 8.13 -3.76
CA PHE A 35 -12.16 9.12 -2.69
C PHE A 35 -11.55 10.43 -3.15
N LYS A 36 -12.36 11.49 -3.23
CA LYS A 36 -11.91 12.83 -3.64
C LYS A 36 -12.20 13.84 -2.53
N SER A 37 -11.17 14.59 -2.13
CA SER A 37 -11.33 15.81 -1.34
C SER A 37 -10.78 16.98 -2.14
N GLU A 38 -11.56 18.04 -2.30
CA GLU A 38 -11.14 19.20 -3.12
C GLU A 38 -10.29 20.20 -2.35
N VAL A 39 -10.50 20.30 -1.04
CA VAL A 39 -9.82 21.26 -0.16
C VAL A 39 -9.23 20.58 1.07
N GLY A 40 -9.87 19.51 1.56
CA GLY A 40 -9.49 18.85 2.79
C GLY A 40 -8.49 17.71 2.61
N ALA A 41 -8.50 16.79 3.57
CA ALA A 41 -7.66 15.59 3.55
C ALA A 41 -8.51 14.33 3.69
N LEU A 42 -8.00 13.23 3.16
CA LEU A 42 -8.48 11.89 3.47
C LEU A 42 -7.80 11.45 4.78
N ARG A 43 -8.59 11.20 5.83
CA ARG A 43 -8.09 10.79 7.14
C ARG A 43 -8.48 9.34 7.40
N LEU A 44 -7.48 8.49 7.66
CA LEU A 44 -7.65 7.10 8.03
C LEU A 44 -7.19 6.95 9.48
N ASP A 45 -8.13 7.06 10.42
CA ASP A 45 -7.85 6.97 11.86
C ASP A 45 -8.04 5.52 12.32
N THR A 46 -6.95 4.75 12.28
CA THR A 46 -6.93 3.32 12.61
C THR A 46 -5.53 2.89 13.06
N ALA A 47 -5.45 1.81 13.83
CA ALA A 47 -4.17 1.24 14.26
C ALA A 47 -3.39 0.59 13.10
N SER A 48 -4.07 0.13 12.06
CA SER A 48 -3.43 -0.55 10.92
C SER A 48 -4.22 -0.34 9.63
N ILE A 49 -3.50 -0.14 8.52
CA ILE A 49 -4.04 -0.09 7.17
C ILE A 49 -3.49 -1.29 6.40
N LEU A 50 -4.37 -2.16 5.91
CA LEU A 50 -3.97 -3.33 5.14
C LEU A 50 -4.02 -3.02 3.64
N MET A 51 -2.85 -3.04 2.99
CA MET A 51 -2.72 -2.94 1.53
C MET A 51 -2.11 -4.26 1.03
N PRO A 52 -2.93 -5.27 0.71
CA PRO A 52 -2.43 -6.57 0.31
C PRO A 52 -1.76 -6.49 -1.07
N ALA A 53 -0.86 -7.43 -1.32
CA ALA A 53 -0.21 -7.60 -2.63
C ALA A 53 0.59 -6.38 -3.14
N LEU A 54 1.09 -5.53 -2.24
CA LEU A 54 2.08 -4.53 -2.63
C LEU A 54 3.36 -5.21 -3.15
N PRO A 55 3.85 -4.85 -4.35
CA PRO A 55 5.13 -5.36 -4.84
C PRO A 55 6.25 -4.88 -3.92
N THR A 56 7.28 -5.71 -3.73
CA THR A 56 8.49 -5.33 -2.98
C THR A 56 9.64 -5.15 -3.96
N ALA A 57 10.28 -3.99 -3.94
CA ALA A 57 11.46 -3.70 -4.73
C ALA A 57 12.60 -4.62 -4.30
N LYS A 58 13.26 -5.25 -5.28
CA LYS A 58 14.46 -6.03 -5.01
C LYS A 58 15.60 -5.06 -4.69
N PRO A 59 16.39 -5.30 -3.64
CA PRO A 59 17.54 -4.46 -3.37
C PRO A 59 18.48 -4.50 -4.58
N THR A 60 18.87 -3.31 -5.02
CA THR A 60 19.96 -3.14 -5.98
C THR A 60 21.20 -3.77 -5.37
N SER A 61 21.99 -4.45 -6.20
CA SER A 61 23.10 -5.34 -5.85
C SER A 61 24.02 -4.88 -4.67
N PRO A 62 24.67 -5.82 -3.95
CA PRO A 62 25.23 -5.64 -2.59
C PRO A 62 26.56 -4.87 -2.54
N GLY A 63 26.67 -3.75 -3.26
CA GLY A 63 27.91 -2.97 -3.36
C GLY A 63 28.18 -2.00 -2.21
N HIS A 64 27.19 -1.67 -1.37
CA HIS A 64 27.38 -0.56 -0.43
C HIS A 64 26.61 -0.60 0.90
N LEU A 65 26.44 -1.79 1.50
CA LEU A 65 26.02 -1.90 2.89
C LEU A 65 26.98 -2.80 3.68
N LYS A 66 28.19 -2.30 3.95
CA LYS A 66 29.05 -2.80 5.03
C LYS A 66 28.56 -2.27 6.39
N TYR A 67 27.31 -2.54 6.72
CA TYR A 67 26.78 -2.43 8.09
C TYR A 67 25.85 -3.60 8.40
N SER A 68 26.23 -4.80 7.99
CA SER A 68 25.83 -6.01 8.66
C SER A 68 27.05 -6.92 8.77
N ASN A 69 27.30 -7.37 9.99
CA ASN A 69 28.40 -8.25 10.34
C ASN A 69 28.32 -9.51 9.46
N PRO A 70 29.35 -9.87 8.65
CA PRO A 70 29.29 -11.08 7.84
C PRO A 70 29.54 -12.28 8.75
N GLN A 71 28.48 -12.95 9.20
CA GLN A 71 28.61 -14.23 9.89
C GLN A 71 28.79 -15.36 8.83
N PRO A 72 29.62 -16.38 9.09
CA PRO A 72 30.09 -17.29 8.05
C PRO A 72 29.00 -18.24 7.56
N ALA A 73 29.14 -18.65 6.30
CA ALA A 73 28.31 -19.63 5.64
C ALA A 73 28.22 -20.94 6.44
N GLY A 74 27.04 -21.18 7.02
CA GLY A 74 26.66 -22.41 7.70
C GLY A 74 25.17 -22.63 7.51
N SER A 75 24.83 -23.72 6.83
CA SER A 75 23.52 -24.38 6.67
C SER A 75 22.28 -23.71 7.28
N GLY A 76 21.34 -23.32 6.42
CA GLY A 76 19.90 -23.31 6.72
C GLY A 76 19.40 -22.20 7.64
N SER A 77 19.07 -21.04 7.07
CA SER A 77 18.19 -20.08 7.74
C SER A 77 17.46 -19.25 6.70
N ALA A 78 16.12 -19.30 6.72
CA ALA A 78 15.27 -18.34 6.04
C ALA A 78 15.84 -16.94 6.27
N GLN A 79 16.17 -16.24 5.19
CA GLN A 79 16.53 -14.82 5.26
C GLN A 79 15.33 -14.13 5.92
N SER A 80 15.47 -13.77 7.20
CA SER A 80 14.41 -13.11 7.96
C SER A 80 13.97 -11.90 7.14
N ALA A 81 12.73 -11.92 6.67
CA ALA A 81 12.14 -10.77 6.03
C ALA A 81 12.23 -9.59 7.03
N PRO A 82 12.62 -8.38 6.58
CA PRO A 82 12.71 -7.25 7.48
C PRO A 82 11.33 -6.94 8.08
N ASP A 83 11.30 -6.60 9.37
CA ASP A 83 10.06 -6.25 10.09
C ASP A 83 9.55 -4.84 9.74
N ILE A 84 10.38 -4.04 9.07
CA ILE A 84 10.12 -2.65 8.71
C ILE A 84 10.38 -2.46 7.22
N TYR A 85 9.46 -1.79 6.54
CA TYR A 85 9.59 -1.36 5.15
C TYR A 85 9.31 0.13 5.05
N GLN A 86 9.85 0.77 4.02
CA GLN A 86 9.34 2.06 3.56
C GLN A 86 8.29 1.84 2.47
N LEU A 87 7.23 2.64 2.49
CA LEU A 87 6.22 2.68 1.44
C LEU A 87 6.58 3.75 0.42
N CYS A 88 6.70 3.34 -0.83
CA CYS A 88 7.09 4.15 -1.97
C CYS A 88 5.92 4.41 -2.91
N VAL A 89 5.94 5.55 -3.59
CA VAL A 89 4.92 5.96 -4.56
C VAL A 89 5.60 6.32 -5.88
N CYS A 90 5.17 5.72 -6.97
CA CYS A 90 5.60 6.07 -8.33
C CYS A 90 4.86 7.33 -8.82
N GLU A 91 5.35 7.99 -9.88
CA GLU A 91 4.61 9.09 -10.53
C GLU A 91 3.22 8.65 -11.02
N SER A 92 3.06 7.38 -11.38
CA SER A 92 1.78 6.75 -11.74
C SER A 92 0.80 6.57 -10.57
N GLY A 93 1.23 6.82 -9.33
CA GLY A 93 0.45 6.59 -8.11
C GLY A 93 0.47 5.15 -7.59
N LYS A 94 1.17 4.23 -8.28
CA LYS A 94 1.37 2.86 -7.79
C LYS A 94 2.21 2.86 -6.52
N LEU A 95 1.82 1.99 -5.58
CA LEU A 95 2.48 1.83 -4.29
C LEU A 95 3.36 0.58 -4.30
N PHE A 96 4.51 0.65 -3.64
CA PHE A 96 5.40 -0.50 -3.46
C PHE A 96 6.20 -0.43 -2.16
N LEU A 97 6.70 -1.57 -1.70
CA LEU A 97 7.55 -1.67 -0.52
C LEU A 97 9.03 -1.66 -0.90
N ALA A 98 9.86 -0.98 -0.14
CA ALA A 98 11.31 -1.04 -0.29
C ALA A 98 12.02 -1.23 1.07
N SER A 99 13.30 -1.63 1.03
CA SER A 99 14.15 -1.75 2.22
C SER A 99 14.21 -0.42 2.97
N PRO A 100 14.11 -0.39 4.31
CA PRO A 100 14.07 0.85 5.10
C PRO A 100 15.38 1.65 5.07
N HIS A 101 16.49 1.04 4.62
CA HIS A 101 17.83 1.66 4.62
C HIS A 101 18.31 2.07 3.22
N LEU A 102 17.54 1.80 2.17
CA LEU A 102 17.91 2.11 0.80
C LEU A 102 17.08 3.29 0.28
N VAL A 103 17.49 3.83 -0.88
CA VAL A 103 16.68 4.80 -1.60
C VAL A 103 15.40 4.12 -2.09
N CYS A 104 14.30 4.86 -2.04
CA CYS A 104 13.00 4.47 -2.58
C CYS A 104 13.07 4.41 -4.12
N ALA A 105 13.62 3.32 -4.65
CA ALA A 105 13.85 3.09 -6.06
C ALA A 105 13.75 1.60 -6.41
N SER A 106 13.45 1.30 -7.67
CA SER A 106 13.43 -0.05 -8.22
C SER A 106 14.26 -0.09 -9.51
N GLU A 107 15.26 -0.98 -9.58
CA GLU A 107 16.01 -1.24 -10.83
C GLU A 107 15.10 -1.82 -11.93
N ASN A 108 13.99 -2.46 -11.54
CA ASN A 108 12.97 -2.96 -12.45
C ASN A 108 11.75 -2.03 -12.42
N ASP A 109 11.95 -0.77 -12.83
CA ASP A 109 10.91 0.26 -12.85
C ASP A 109 9.69 -0.19 -13.68
N ASP A 110 9.95 -0.95 -14.75
CA ASP A 110 8.94 -1.54 -15.64
C ASP A 110 7.94 -2.49 -14.95
N ARG A 111 8.27 -3.08 -13.80
CA ARG A 111 7.38 -4.03 -13.10
C ARG A 111 6.67 -3.44 -11.90
N VAL A 112 7.17 -2.32 -11.39
CA VAL A 112 6.70 -1.70 -10.15
C VAL A 112 5.97 -0.38 -10.44
N CYS A 113 6.54 0.44 -11.32
CA CYS A 113 6.06 1.80 -11.58
C CYS A 113 5.41 2.04 -12.95
N ARG A 114 5.53 1.10 -13.90
CA ARG A 114 4.87 1.15 -15.22
C ARG A 114 3.42 0.69 -15.17
#